data_AF-A0A0M2P742-F1
#
_entry.id   AF-A0A0M2P742-F1
#
_cell.length_a   1.000
_cell.length_b   1.000
_cell.length_c   1.000
_cell.angle_alpha   90.00
_cell.angle_beta   90.00
_cell.angle_gamma   90.00
#
_symmetry.space_group_name_H-M   'P 1'
#
loop_
_entity.id
_entity.type
_entity.pdbx_description
1 polymer ?
#
loop_
_entity_poly.entity_id
_entity_poly.type
_entity_poly.pdbx_seq_one_letter_code
_entity_poly.pdbx_strand_id
1 'polypeptide(L)'
;MKRNDNSQNNTYNIRGQSTICEDIVKIIAYPFFFLITWNIGATTKLLLENMLGEKFEDLYTRIILNKNCEEQYATDFPISKSCGVLRIEHLSTGVYDCEVVVSNSRNEMITVKRSNSLHCIQSKESSNHPYRWKKVIHEDPFWLKAYAGYTLYE
;
A
#
# COMPACT_ATOMS: atom_id res chain seq x y z
N MET A 1 57.13 10.30 -29.54
CA MET A 1 57.36 10.61 -28.11
C MET A 1 56.37 11.69 -27.69
N LYS A 2 55.71 11.48 -26.54
CA LYS A 2 54.73 12.32 -25.82
C LYS A 2 53.28 12.35 -26.33
N ARG A 3 52.49 11.44 -25.75
CA ARG A 3 51.06 11.60 -25.45
C ARG A 3 50.87 12.79 -24.51
N ASN A 4 49.77 13.52 -24.67
CA ASN A 4 49.17 14.32 -23.61
C ASN A 4 47.67 14.01 -23.57
N ASP A 5 47.35 13.05 -22.71
CA ASP A 5 46.01 12.87 -22.16
C ASP A 5 45.78 13.99 -21.15
N ASN A 6 44.66 14.71 -21.25
CA ASN A 6 44.14 15.47 -20.12
C ASN A 6 42.62 15.44 -20.16
N SER A 7 42.09 14.29 -19.75
CA SER A 7 40.70 14.15 -19.33
C SER A 7 40.53 14.86 -17.99
N GLN A 8 39.80 15.96 -17.97
CA GLN A 8 39.16 16.45 -16.75
C GLN A 8 37.65 16.31 -16.91
N ASN A 9 37.20 15.06 -16.82
CA ASN A 9 35.81 14.79 -16.46
C ASN A 9 35.66 15.19 -15.00
N ASN A 10 35.15 16.41 -14.76
CA ASN A 10 34.63 16.82 -13.46
C ASN A 10 33.32 16.05 -13.20
N THR A 11 33.44 14.77 -12.86
CA THR A 11 32.35 14.01 -12.28
C THR A 11 32.25 14.46 -10.82
N TYR A 12 31.33 15.37 -10.54
CA TYR A 12 30.85 15.60 -9.18
C TYR A 12 30.18 14.29 -8.73
N ASN A 13 30.97 13.38 -8.16
CA ASN A 13 30.45 12.23 -7.44
C ASN A 13 29.75 12.78 -6.20
N ILE A 14 28.45 13.02 -6.30
CA ILE A 14 27.58 13.21 -5.15
C ILE A 14 27.57 11.87 -4.40
N ARG A 15 28.56 11.68 -3.52
CA ARG A 15 28.48 10.68 -2.47
C ARG A 15 27.34 11.09 -1.55
N GLY A 16 26.36 10.21 -1.41
CA GLY A 16 25.38 10.31 -0.33
C GLY A 16 23.98 10.68 -0.78
N GLN A 17 23.30 9.72 -1.39
CA GLN A 17 21.97 9.32 -0.95
C GLN A 17 21.81 7.89 -1.40
N SER A 18 21.63 6.97 -0.46
CA SER A 18 20.98 5.71 -0.82
C SER A 18 19.63 6.13 -1.38
N THR A 19 19.43 6.00 -2.69
CA THR A 19 18.09 6.04 -3.27
C THR A 19 17.41 4.75 -2.83
N ILE A 20 17.11 4.65 -1.53
CA ILE A 20 16.16 3.67 -1.02
C ILE A 20 14.86 4.11 -1.65
N CYS A 21 14.52 3.50 -2.78
CA CYS A 21 13.22 3.62 -3.38
C CYS A 21 12.29 2.81 -2.47
N GLU A 22 11.92 3.41 -1.34
CA GLU A 22 11.07 2.78 -0.35
C GLU A 22 9.67 2.61 -0.93
N ASP A 23 9.04 1.51 -0.56
CA ASP A 23 7.60 1.37 -0.77
C ASP A 23 6.89 2.49 -0.01
N ILE A 24 5.91 3.12 -0.63
CA ILE A 24 5.14 4.20 -0.02
C ILE A 24 3.67 3.90 -0.22
N VAL A 25 2.90 4.11 0.83
CA VAL A 25 1.45 4.33 0.73
C VAL A 25 1.10 5.43 1.73
N LYS A 26 0.41 6.47 1.26
CA LYS A 26 0.03 7.62 2.09
C LYS A 26 -1.34 8.12 1.70
N ILE A 27 -2.10 8.53 2.71
CA ILE A 27 -3.34 9.27 2.56
C ILE A 27 -3.03 10.74 2.82
N ILE A 28 -3.40 11.59 1.86
CA ILE A 28 -3.29 13.05 1.98
C ILE A 28 -4.71 13.59 1.99
N ALA A 29 -5.10 14.20 3.11
CA ALA A 29 -6.43 14.75 3.28
C ALA A 29 -6.54 16.16 2.72
N TYR A 30 -7.59 16.38 1.93
CA TYR A 30 -8.08 17.70 1.55
C TYR A 30 -9.49 17.89 2.13
N PRO A 31 -9.99 19.13 2.19
CA PRO A 31 -11.30 19.41 2.80
C PRO A 31 -12.47 18.59 2.24
N PHE A 32 -12.40 18.16 0.97
CA PHE A 32 -13.51 17.47 0.29
C PHE A 32 -13.13 16.11 -0.31
N PHE A 33 -11.85 15.72 -0.28
CA PHE A 33 -11.37 14.51 -0.92
C PHE A 33 -10.07 14.02 -0.30
N PHE A 34 -9.74 12.75 -0.50
CA PHE A 34 -8.44 12.17 -0.20
C PHE A 34 -7.65 11.96 -1.49
N LEU A 35 -6.33 12.14 -1.40
CA LEU A 35 -5.39 11.59 -2.35
C LEU A 35 -4.66 10.43 -1.70
N ILE A 36 -4.81 9.23 -2.26
CA ILE A 36 -3.99 8.08 -1.90
C ILE A 36 -2.85 8.01 -2.89
N THR A 37 -1.63 8.17 -2.40
CA THR A 37 -0.41 8.05 -3.20
C THR A 37 0.29 6.74 -2.86
N TRP A 38 0.76 6.01 -3.86
CA TRP A 38 1.53 4.79 -3.65
C TRP A 38 2.76 4.71 -4.56
N ASN A 39 3.73 3.93 -4.10
CA ASN A 39 4.91 3.52 -4.86
C ASN A 39 5.35 2.14 -4.38
N ILE A 40 5.57 1.20 -5.30
CA ILE A 40 6.16 -0.11 -5.05
C ILE A 40 7.54 -0.11 -5.69
N GLY A 41 8.58 -0.21 -4.86
CA GLY A 41 9.98 -0.21 -5.25
C GLY A 41 10.35 -1.47 -6.06
N ALA A 42 11.38 -1.35 -6.89
CA ALA A 42 11.81 -2.45 -7.76
C ALA A 42 12.20 -3.72 -6.98
N THR A 43 12.86 -3.57 -5.83
CA THR A 43 13.24 -4.70 -4.96
C THR A 43 12.01 -5.45 -4.45
N THR A 44 10.98 -4.72 -4.06
CA THR A 44 9.73 -5.30 -3.56
C THR A 44 8.96 -6.01 -4.66
N LYS A 45 8.95 -5.48 -5.89
CA LYS A 45 8.39 -6.19 -7.05
C LYS A 45 9.03 -7.55 -7.24
N LEU A 46 10.36 -7.60 -7.29
CA LEU A 46 11.11 -8.85 -7.46
C LEU A 46 10.81 -9.85 -6.32
N LEU A 47 10.68 -9.37 -5.09
CA LEU A 47 10.33 -10.21 -3.94
C LEU A 47 8.90 -10.77 -4.08
N LEU A 48 7.95 -9.95 -4.51
CA LEU A 48 6.57 -10.37 -4.74
C LEU A 48 6.49 -11.42 -5.85
N GLU A 49 7.23 -11.24 -6.94
CA GLU A 49 7.32 -12.23 -8.03
C GLU A 49 7.77 -13.59 -7.53
N ASN A 50 8.83 -13.60 -6.72
CA ASN A 50 9.38 -14.83 -6.16
C ASN A 50 8.43 -15.49 -5.15
N MET A 51 7.73 -14.71 -4.33
CA MET A 51 6.79 -15.22 -3.34
C MET A 51 5.50 -15.75 -3.95
N LEU A 52 4.99 -15.07 -4.99
CA LEU A 52 3.69 -15.38 -5.60
C LEU A 52 3.80 -16.25 -6.86
N GLY A 53 5.02 -16.46 -7.38
CA GLY A 53 5.30 -17.37 -8.49
C GLY A 53 4.87 -16.86 -9.86
N GLU A 54 4.59 -15.57 -10.00
CA GLU A 54 4.10 -14.91 -11.22
C GLU A 54 4.90 -13.63 -11.47
N LYS A 55 4.93 -13.14 -12.71
CA LYS A 55 5.58 -11.84 -13.01
C LYS A 55 4.77 -10.71 -12.40
N PHE A 56 5.43 -9.63 -11.99
CA PHE A 56 4.77 -8.54 -11.29
C PHE A 56 3.69 -7.88 -12.16
N GLU A 57 3.91 -7.82 -13.47
CA GLU A 57 2.93 -7.29 -14.44
C GLU A 57 1.64 -8.12 -14.52
N ASP A 58 1.71 -9.41 -14.17
CA ASP A 58 0.57 -10.33 -14.19
C ASP A 58 -0.17 -10.36 -12.84
N LEU A 59 0.45 -9.83 -11.78
CA LEU A 59 -0.14 -9.76 -10.45
C LEU A 59 -1.26 -8.72 -10.38
N TYR A 60 -2.35 -9.07 -9.72
CA TYR A 60 -3.45 -8.16 -9.46
C TYR A 60 -3.14 -7.27 -8.25
N THR A 61 -2.86 -6.00 -8.51
CA THR A 61 -2.59 -5.02 -7.45
C THR A 61 -3.84 -4.18 -7.16
N ARG A 62 -4.11 -3.95 -5.88
CA ARG A 62 -5.23 -3.12 -5.42
C ARG A 62 -4.86 -2.27 -4.22
N ILE A 63 -5.51 -1.12 -4.11
CA ILE A 63 -5.54 -0.31 -2.90
C ILE A 63 -6.81 -0.65 -2.14
N ILE A 64 -6.67 -1.07 -0.90
CA ILE A 64 -7.79 -1.27 0.01
C ILE A 64 -7.88 -0.04 0.90
N LEU A 65 -8.99 0.68 0.83
CA LEU A 65 -9.29 1.75 1.77
C LEU A 65 -10.16 1.18 2.89
N ASN A 66 -9.64 1.23 4.11
CA ASN A 66 -10.33 0.81 5.32
C ASN A 66 -10.95 2.02 6.01
N LYS A 67 -12.20 1.88 6.45
CA LYS A 67 -12.87 2.79 7.37
C LYS A 67 -12.98 2.08 8.72
N ASN A 68 -12.24 2.59 9.69
CA ASN A 68 -12.24 2.12 11.06
C ASN A 68 -13.33 2.86 11.83
N CYS A 69 -14.45 2.18 12.06
CA CYS A 69 -15.51 2.56 12.99
C CYS A 69 -15.73 1.40 13.99
N GLU A 70 -16.85 1.40 14.72
CA GLU A 70 -17.23 0.24 15.56
C GLU A 70 -17.21 -1.08 14.77
N GLU A 71 -17.54 -1.00 13.47
CA GLU A 71 -17.31 -2.08 12.51
C GLU A 71 -16.29 -1.64 11.45
N GLN A 72 -15.44 -2.56 11.01
CA GLN A 72 -14.46 -2.31 9.95
C GLN A 72 -15.08 -2.53 8.57
N TYR A 73 -14.98 -1.51 7.73
CA TYR A 73 -15.43 -1.56 6.35
C TYR A 73 -14.24 -1.34 5.41
N ALA A 74 -14.20 -2.09 4.32
CA ALA A 74 -13.17 -1.96 3.29
C ALA A 74 -13.80 -1.73 1.92
N THR A 75 -13.08 -1.00 1.06
CA THR A 75 -13.42 -0.88 -0.35
C THR A 75 -12.15 -1.02 -1.19
N ASP A 76 -12.27 -1.75 -2.31
CA ASP A 76 -11.14 -2.15 -3.14
C ASP A 76 -11.06 -1.28 -4.39
N PHE A 77 -9.85 -0.79 -4.70
CA PHE A 77 -9.54 -0.05 -5.91
C PHE A 77 -8.45 -0.79 -6.71
N PRO A 78 -8.78 -1.43 -7.85
CA PRO A 78 -7.77 -2.01 -8.72
C PRO A 78 -6.82 -0.94 -9.24
N ILE A 79 -5.52 -1.24 -9.23
CA ILE A 79 -4.48 -0.35 -9.76
C ILE A 79 -3.56 -1.14 -10.70
N SER A 80 -3.30 -0.59 -11.88
CA SER A 80 -2.47 -1.23 -12.90
C SER A 80 -1.00 -0.78 -12.88
N LYS A 81 -0.68 0.25 -12.10
CA LYS A 81 0.66 0.84 -12.03
C LYS A 81 1.26 0.64 -10.64
N SER A 82 2.58 0.42 -10.61
CA SER A 82 3.33 0.31 -9.36
C SER A 82 3.44 1.62 -8.58
N CYS A 83 3.18 2.75 -9.22
CA CYS A 83 3.10 4.05 -8.57
C CYS A 83 1.95 4.87 -9.15
N GLY A 84 1.40 5.76 -8.33
CA GLY A 84 0.31 6.60 -8.77
C GLY A 84 -0.34 7.39 -7.65
N VAL A 85 -1.40 8.07 -8.04
CA VAL A 85 -2.26 8.85 -7.15
C VAL A 85 -3.71 8.53 -7.48
N LEU A 86 -4.50 8.23 -6.45
CA LEU A 86 -5.93 7.95 -6.54
C LEU A 86 -6.66 9.04 -5.77
N ARG A 87 -7.60 9.72 -6.43
CA ARG A 87 -8.46 10.72 -5.80
C ARG A 87 -9.77 10.08 -5.40
N ILE A 88 -10.13 10.22 -4.13
CA ILE A 88 -11.34 9.65 -3.53
C ILE A 88 -12.16 10.80 -2.95
N GLU A 89 -13.39 10.95 -3.42
CA GLU A 89 -14.30 12.03 -3.01
C GLU A 89 -15.46 11.43 -2.19
N HIS A 90 -16.32 12.25 -1.59
CA HIS A 90 -17.54 11.77 -0.91
C HIS A 90 -17.30 10.75 0.23
N LEU A 91 -16.20 10.90 0.97
CA LEU A 91 -15.90 10.07 2.13
C LEU A 91 -16.65 10.53 3.37
N SER A 92 -17.46 9.66 3.97
CA SER A 92 -18.13 9.94 5.25
C SER A 92 -17.14 10.28 6.38
N THR A 93 -17.61 10.94 7.44
CA THR A 93 -16.79 11.13 8.65
C THR A 93 -16.35 9.79 9.24
N GLY A 94 -15.08 9.69 9.66
CA GLY A 94 -14.50 8.46 10.22
C GLY A 94 -12.97 8.45 10.20
N VAL A 95 -12.39 7.39 10.77
CA VAL A 95 -10.95 7.13 10.71
C VAL A 95 -10.68 6.21 9.53
N TYR A 96 -9.71 6.57 8.70
CA TYR A 96 -9.36 5.81 7.50
C TYR A 96 -7.90 5.42 7.50
N ASP A 97 -7.60 4.23 7.04
CA ASP A 97 -6.26 3.81 6.64
C ASP A 97 -6.33 3.09 5.31
N CYS A 98 -5.19 2.93 4.63
CA CYS A 98 -5.18 2.18 3.38
C CYS A 98 -3.99 1.24 3.29
N GLU A 99 -4.21 0.18 2.52
CA GLU A 99 -3.24 -0.88 2.29
C GLU A 99 -3.04 -1.06 0.78
N VAL A 100 -1.81 -1.30 0.37
CA VAL A 100 -1.50 -1.80 -0.97
C VAL A 100 -1.38 -3.31 -0.87
N VAL A 101 -2.25 -4.01 -1.59
CA VAL A 101 -2.32 -5.47 -1.59
C VAL A 101 -2.10 -5.99 -2.99
N VAL A 102 -1.30 -7.05 -3.10
CA VAL A 102 -0.99 -7.73 -4.34
C VAL A 102 -1.48 -9.17 -4.23
N SER A 103 -2.11 -9.67 -5.29
CA SER A 103 -2.61 -11.05 -5.34
C SER A 103 -2.31 -11.71 -6.67
N ASN A 104 -2.05 -13.02 -6.63
CA ASN A 104 -1.80 -13.82 -7.83
C ASN A 104 -3.08 -14.47 -8.38
N SER A 105 -2.95 -15.24 -9.46
CA SER A 105 -4.09 -15.92 -10.10
C SER A 105 -4.75 -16.98 -9.21
N ARG A 106 -4.07 -17.43 -8.15
CA ARG A 106 -4.56 -18.38 -7.15
C ARG A 106 -5.24 -17.70 -5.97
N ASN A 107 -5.36 -16.37 -6.01
CA ASN A 107 -5.94 -15.56 -4.95
C ASN A 107 -5.12 -15.63 -3.63
N GLU A 108 -3.83 -15.94 -3.70
CA GLU A 108 -2.88 -15.73 -2.61
C GLU A 108 -2.57 -14.24 -2.53
N MET A 109 -2.55 -13.67 -1.33
CA MET A 109 -2.52 -12.21 -1.12
C MET A 109 -1.39 -11.81 -0.20
N ILE A 110 -0.66 -10.76 -0.57
CA ILE A 110 0.39 -10.14 0.24
C ILE A 110 0.10 -8.66 0.38
N THR A 111 0.03 -8.18 1.62
CA THR A 111 0.00 -6.74 1.93
C THR A 111 1.41 -6.18 1.86
N VAL A 112 1.63 -5.27 0.91
CA VAL A 112 2.94 -4.65 0.65
C VAL A 112 3.25 -3.60 1.70
N LYS A 113 2.29 -2.69 1.94
CA LYS A 113 2.44 -1.61 2.92
C LYS A 113 1.08 -1.11 3.37
N ARG A 114 1.03 -0.61 4.60
CA ARG A 114 -0.13 0.07 5.20
C ARG A 114 0.21 1.52 5.51
N SER A 115 -0.75 2.41 5.32
CA SER A 115 -0.63 3.82 5.69
C SER A 115 -0.89 4.02 7.17
N ASN A 116 -0.52 5.19 7.67
CA ASN A 116 -1.03 5.64 8.95
C ASN A 116 -2.54 5.91 8.85
N SER A 117 -3.23 5.80 9.99
CA SER A 117 -4.63 6.17 10.11
C SER A 117 -4.79 7.68 10.09
N LEU A 118 -5.82 8.16 9.40
CA LEU A 118 -6.15 9.57 9.25
C LEU A 118 -7.63 9.80 9.57
N HIS A 119 -7.89 10.81 10.40
CA HIS A 119 -9.26 11.17 10.79
C HIS A 119 -9.86 12.15 9.77
N CYS A 120 -11.00 11.79 9.19
CA CYS A 120 -11.78 12.62 8.29
C CYS A 120 -13.00 13.20 9.00
N ILE A 121 -13.21 14.51 8.91
CA ILE A 121 -14.43 15.17 9.36
C ILE A 121 -15.03 15.89 8.16
N GLN A 122 -16.18 15.44 7.66
CA GLN A 122 -16.94 16.18 6.66
C GLN A 122 -17.94 17.12 7.33
N SER A 123 -17.99 18.38 6.87
CA SER A 123 -18.80 19.43 7.48
C SER A 123 -20.26 19.45 7.01
N LYS A 124 -20.62 18.74 5.93
CA LYS A 124 -22.00 18.50 5.49
C LYS A 124 -22.07 17.18 4.71
N GLU A 125 -23.06 16.35 5.00
CA GLU A 125 -23.40 15.16 4.22
C GLU A 125 -23.84 15.58 2.82
N SER A 126 -22.91 15.72 1.88
CA SER A 126 -23.25 15.72 0.47
C SER A 126 -23.40 14.27 0.02
N SER A 127 -24.65 13.85 0.04
CA SER A 127 -25.24 12.58 -0.40
C SER A 127 -24.58 11.88 -1.61
N ASN A 128 -24.60 10.55 -1.50
CA ASN A 128 -24.86 9.57 -2.56
C ASN A 128 -23.87 9.44 -3.71
N HIS A 129 -22.69 8.90 -3.41
CA HIS A 129 -22.24 7.71 -4.15
C HIS A 129 -21.73 6.67 -3.15
N PRO A 130 -22.45 5.57 -2.91
CA PRO A 130 -21.97 4.56 -2.01
C PRO A 130 -20.82 3.84 -2.70
N TYR A 131 -19.59 4.15 -2.30
CA TYR A 131 -18.54 3.13 -2.38
C TYR A 131 -19.14 1.84 -1.83
N ARG A 132 -18.94 0.74 -2.53
CA ARG A 132 -19.41 -0.58 -2.08
C ARG A 132 -18.51 -1.00 -0.92
N TRP A 133 -18.80 -0.46 0.25
CA TRP A 133 -18.19 -0.84 1.51
C TRP A 133 -18.58 -2.28 1.81
N LYS A 134 -17.59 -3.15 1.88
CA LYS A 134 -17.77 -4.52 2.36
C LYS A 134 -17.36 -4.54 3.81
N LYS A 135 -18.20 -5.14 4.66
CA LYS A 135 -17.84 -5.40 6.05
C LYS A 135 -16.68 -6.38 6.07
N VAL A 136 -15.59 -6.01 6.73
CA VAL A 136 -14.46 -6.91 6.94
C VAL A 136 -14.84 -7.86 8.06
N ILE A 137 -15.06 -9.12 7.72
CA ILE A 137 -15.24 -10.17 8.73
C ILE A 137 -13.84 -10.57 9.18
N HIS A 138 -13.44 -10.10 10.35
CA HIS A 138 -12.29 -10.68 11.05
C HIS A 138 -12.72 -12.04 11.58
N GLU A 139 -12.54 -13.08 10.77
CA GLU A 139 -12.40 -14.41 11.35
C GLU A 139 -11.06 -14.42 12.07
N ASP A 140 -11.06 -14.71 13.38
CA ASP A 140 -9.83 -14.90 14.14
C ASP A 140 -8.90 -15.80 13.32
N PRO A 141 -7.67 -15.35 13.01
CA PRO A 141 -6.81 -16.16 12.19
C PRO A 141 -6.62 -17.52 12.84
N PHE A 142 -6.96 -18.59 12.12
CA PHE A 142 -6.88 -19.96 12.64
C PHE A 142 -5.48 -20.30 13.20
N TRP A 143 -4.43 -19.66 12.66
CA TRP A 143 -3.06 -19.79 13.17
C TRP A 143 -2.87 -19.22 14.58
N LEU A 144 -3.62 -18.18 14.97
CA LEU A 144 -3.55 -17.58 16.30
C LEU A 144 -4.07 -18.54 17.40
N LYS A 145 -4.99 -19.46 17.03
CA LYS A 145 -5.44 -20.56 17.91
C LYS A 145 -4.45 -21.73 17.94
N ALA A 146 -3.72 -21.98 16.87
CA ALA A 146 -2.74 -23.08 16.80
C ALA A 146 -1.51 -22.86 17.71
N TYR A 147 -1.13 -21.61 18.00
CA TYR A 147 0.00 -21.29 18.87
C TYR A 147 -0.35 -21.20 20.37
N ALA A 148 -1.63 -21.21 20.74
CA ALA A 148 -2.07 -21.17 22.14
C ALA A 148 -2.11 -22.57 22.81
N GLY A 149 -1.64 -23.61 22.14
CA GLY A 149 -1.73 -25.01 22.57
C GLY A 149 -0.53 -25.59 23.34
N TYR A 150 0.49 -24.78 23.67
CA TYR A 150 1.65 -25.29 24.42
C TYR A 150 2.02 -24.34 25.56
N THR A 151 1.41 -24.57 26.72
CA THR A 151 2.07 -24.65 28.05
C THR A 151 1.00 -24.89 29.11
N LEU A 152 0.82 -26.16 29.50
CA LEU A 152 0.47 -26.48 30.87
C LEU A 152 1.68 -27.26 31.41
N TYR A 153 2.42 -26.62 32.32
CA TYR A 153 3.42 -27.30 33.14
C TYR A 153 2.74 -27.75 34.44
N GLU A 154 3.11 -28.98 34.81
CA GLU A 154 2.73 -29.84 35.95
C GLU A 154 1.34 -30.50 35.91
#